data_AF-A0A9W4CEG5-F1
#
_entry.id   AF-A0A9W4CEG5-F1
#
_cell.length_a   1.000
_cell.length_b   1.000
_cell.length_c   1.000
_cell.angle_alpha   90.00
_cell.angle_beta   90.00
_cell.angle_gamma   90.00
#
_symmetry.space_group_name_H-M   'P 1'
#
loop_
_entity.id
_entity.type
_entity.pdbx_description
1 polymer ?
#
loop_
_entity_poly.entity_id
_entity_poly.type
_entity_poly.pdbx_seq_one_letter_code
_entity_poly.pdbx_strand_id
1 'polypeptide(L)' 'MHLFLAKQFSFTETHQEGTETIETVCLPLEQAVKMVINSQITHAPSCVLILKAIHAI' A
#
# COMPACT_ATOMS: atom_id res chain seq x y z
N MET A 1 5.15 5.94 -14.62
CA MET A 1 4.64 5.41 -13.34
C MET A 1 4.45 6.59 -12.39
N HIS A 2 3.24 6.78 -11.88
CA HIS A 2 2.93 7.84 -10.92
C HIS A 2 2.56 7.20 -9.58
N LEU A 3 2.94 7.87 -8.48
CA LEU A 3 2.69 7.42 -7.11
C LEU A 3 1.79 8.45 -6.42
N PHE A 4 0.73 7.99 -5.77
CA PHE A 4 -0.24 8.85 -5.09
C PHE A 4 -0.40 8.40 -3.63
N LEU A 5 -0.58 9.36 -2.73
CA LEU A 5 -0.89 9.13 -1.32
C LEU A 5 -2.30 9.65 -1.04
N ALA A 6 -3.28 8.74 -1.01
CA ALA A 6 -4.66 9.10 -0.69
C ALA A 6 -4.81 9.38 0.81
N LYS A 7 -5.45 10.51 1.14
CA LYS A 7 -5.81 10.90 2.51
C LYS A 7 -7.31 11.22 2.53
N GLN A 8 -7.94 11.10 3.70
CA GLN A 8 -9.37 11.43 3.90
C GLN A 8 -10.30 10.71 2.90
N PHE A 9 -10.08 9.41 2.70
CA PHE A 9 -10.91 8.59 1.83
C PHE A 9 -12.05 7.92 2.61
N SER A 10 -13.10 7.52 1.88
CA SER A 10 -14.17 6.66 2.35
C SER A 10 -14.08 5.29 1.67
N PHE A 11 -14.57 4.26 2.35
CA PHE A 11 -14.73 2.94 1.75
C PHE A 11 -16.06 2.87 1.00
N THR A 12 -16.08 2.07 -0.07
CA THR A 12 -17.25 1.77 -0.90
C THR A 12 -17.23 0.29 -1.26
N GLU A 13 -18.34 -0.23 -1.77
CA GLU A 13 -18.35 -1.57 -2.35
C GLU A 13 -17.39 -1.63 -3.54
N THR A 14 -16.47 -2.61 -3.50
CA THR A 14 -15.53 -2.89 -4.58
C THR A 14 -16.14 -3.85 -5.59
N HIS A 15 -16.13 -3.46 -6.86
CA HIS A 15 -16.36 -4.36 -8.00
C HIS A 15 -15.01 -4.77 -8.58
N GLN A 16 -14.52 -5.94 -8.15
CA GLN A 16 -13.32 -6.56 -8.73
C GLN A 16 -13.67 -7.17 -10.10
N GLU A 17 -12.74 -7.11 -11.05
CA GLU A 17 -12.93 -7.75 -12.36
C GLU A 17 -12.82 -9.28 -12.20
N GLY A 18 -13.54 -10.07 -12.99
CA GLY A 18 -13.93 -11.46 -12.64
C GLY A 18 -12.82 -12.48 -12.31
N THR A 19 -11.55 -12.17 -12.58
CA THR A 19 -10.39 -13.03 -12.24
C THR A 19 -9.50 -12.43 -11.15
N GLU A 20 -9.79 -11.25 -10.65
CA GLU A 20 -9.05 -10.63 -9.56
C GLU A 20 -9.39 -11.34 -8.24
N THR A 21 -8.35 -11.59 -7.44
CA THR A 21 -8.50 -12.08 -6.07
C THR A 21 -7.69 -11.14 -5.19
N ILE A 22 -8.33 -10.04 -4.77
CA ILE A 22 -7.70 -8.99 -3.99
C ILE A 22 -8.29 -8.97 -2.58
N GLU A 23 -7.42 -9.07 -1.59
CA GLU A 23 -7.75 -8.89 -0.17
C GLU A 23 -7.14 -7.59 0.35
N THR A 24 -7.94 -6.81 1.08
CA THR A 24 -7.48 -5.57 1.70
C THR A 24 -6.80 -5.87 3.03
N VAL A 25 -5.55 -5.43 3.19
CA VAL A 25 -4.82 -5.48 4.47
C VAL A 25 -4.66 -4.06 4.99
N CYS A 26 -5.11 -3.82 6.23
CA CYS A 26 -4.90 -2.57 6.94
C CYS A 26 -3.87 -2.78 8.05
N LEU A 27 -2.82 -1.97 8.06
CA LEU A 27 -1.74 -2.03 9.04
C LEU A 27 -1.13 -0.63 9.26
N PRO A 28 -0.49 -0.38 10.42
CA PRO A 28 0.28 0.85 10.65
C PRO A 28 1.37 1.06 9.60
N LEU A 29 1.61 2.31 9.22
CA LEU A 29 2.62 2.63 8.19
C LEU A 29 4.02 2.21 8.62
N GLU A 30 4.37 2.38 9.89
CA GLU A 30 5.66 1.98 10.46
C GLU A 30 5.86 0.46 10.38
N GLN A 31 4.77 -0.31 10.49
CA GLN A 31 4.81 -1.75 10.32
C GLN A 31 5.06 -2.11 8.85
N ALA A 32 4.40 -1.43 7.91
CA ALA A 32 4.66 -1.61 6.48
C ALA A 32 6.11 -1.26 6.11
N VAL A 33 6.70 -0.22 6.70
CA VAL A 33 8.13 0.12 6.52
C VAL A 33 9.03 -1.01 6.99
N LYS A 34 8.77 -1.58 8.18
CA LYS A 34 9.52 -2.75 8.66
C LYS A 34 9.39 -3.95 7.73
N MET A 35 8.20 -4.19 7.17
CA MET A 35 7.98 -5.26 6.21
C MET A 35 8.78 -5.07 4.92
N VAL A 36 8.95 -3.83 4.44
CA VAL A 36 9.85 -3.53 3.31
C VAL A 36 11.30 -3.82 3.68
N ILE A 37 11.78 -3.32 4.83
CA ILE A 37 13.17 -3.52 5.30
C ILE A 37 13.49 -5.01 5.47
N ASN A 38 12.53 -5.79 5.97
CA ASN A 38 12.67 -7.22 6.22
C ASN A 38 12.38 -8.09 4.98
N SER A 39 12.23 -7.51 3.78
CA SER A 39 11.92 -8.23 2.54
C SER A 39 10.62 -9.05 2.55
N GLN A 40 9.65 -8.67 3.40
CA GLN A 40 8.31 -9.26 3.42
C GLN A 40 7.40 -8.62 2.35
N ILE A 41 7.64 -7.34 2.01
CA ILE A 41 7.08 -6.68 0.84
C ILE A 41 8.22 -6.47 -0.16
N THR A 42 8.11 -7.08 -1.34
CA THR A 42 9.19 -7.10 -2.35
C THR A 42 8.78 -6.50 -3.70
N HIS A 43 7.51 -6.14 -3.89
CA HIS A 43 7.04 -5.49 -5.09
C HIS A 43 7.60 -4.05 -5.19
N ALA A 44 8.44 -3.79 -6.19
CA ALA A 44 9.25 -2.57 -6.27
C ALA A 44 8.43 -1.25 -6.17
N PRO A 45 7.31 -1.06 -6.88
CA PRO A 45 6.47 0.13 -6.71
C PRO A 45 5.94 0.31 -5.28
N SER A 46 5.55 -0.80 -4.63
CA SER A 46 5.05 -0.78 -3.25
C SER A 46 6.14 -0.37 -2.26
N CYS A 47 7.35 -0.93 -2.40
CA CYS A 47 8.50 -0.56 -1.57
C CYS A 47 8.80 0.94 -1.69
N VAL A 48 8.87 1.46 -2.91
CA VAL A 48 9.14 2.88 -3.16
C VAL A 48 8.04 3.77 -2.58
N LEU A 49 6.76 3.42 -2.78
CA LEU A 49 5.63 4.20 -2.25
C LEU A 49 5.66 4.25 -0.72
N ILE A 50 5.80 3.11 -0.04
CA ILE A 50 5.80 3.01 1.42
C ILE A 50 6.95 3.85 2.02
N LEU A 51 8.16 3.71 1.46
CA LEU A 51 9.33 4.44 1.95
C LEU A 51 9.26 5.95 1.66
N LYS A 52 8.59 6.38 0.59
CA LYS A 52 8.34 7.80 0.36
C LYS A 52 7.23 8.36 1.24
N ALA A 53 6.20 7.57 1.53
CA ALA A 53 5.06 7.98 2.33
C ALA A 53 5.47 8.31 3.77
N ILE A 54 6.31 7.50 4.42
CA ILE A 54 6.77 7.75 5.80
C ILE A 54 7.56 9.05 5.96
N HIS A 55 8.14 9.58 4.88
CA HIS A 55 8.85 10.87 4.88
C HIS A 55 7.94 12.06 4.57
N ALA A 56 6.73 11.82 4.05
CA ALA A 56 5.80 12.85 3.57
C ALA A 56 4.65 13.14 4.56
N ILE A 57 4.64 12.47 5.71
CA ILE A 57 3.64 12.59 6.77
C ILE A 57 4.37 13.05 8.02
#